data_AF-E4MB75-F1
#
_entry.id   AF-E4MB75-F1
#
_cell.length_a   1.000
_cell.length_b   1.000
_cell.length_c   1.000
_cell.angle_alpha   90.00
_cell.angle_beta   90.00
_cell.angle_gamma   90.00
#
_symmetry.space_group_name_H-M   'P 1'
#
loop_
_entity.id
_entity.type
_entity.pdbx_description
1 polymer ?
#
loop_
_entity_poly.entity_id
_entity_poly.type
_entity_poly.pdbx_seq_one_letter_code
_entity_poly.pdbx_strand_id
1 'polypeptide(L)'
;MIITYQQKRVFHLSLLMLVLCAPIYIYSVPFPNEQFYYINSVLFLFIIMCTLAYFKKRVNLTTTFSIILIAIHIEIFIEIIYCSICSGYEYSYQRALIMSNITISLLFTMLSICAYMSNISILLSSLTIASYTICTLITDEPFLYSYLPLIIIIYTMIPLLGRSLHSNISSLLKSSNLLKEEEEMLLKRLQMKKEELFAFAELLSENNPEEKTSSLLNIIGEQSKENLFTALAAYQKKEKSKLDTIRRIYPNLSPSELNICRLILQDKTVSQICELLHRSSGNITSQRANIRAKLGLKKSDNLKEALQERMRLYEEEHRQEDFSAMR
;
A
#
# COMPACT_ATOMS: atom_id res chain seq x y z
N MET A 1 10.92 -3.63 5.75
CA MET A 1 12.11 -4.43 5.37
C MET A 1 12.56 -4.14 3.93
N ILE A 2 11.66 -4.17 2.93
CA ILE A 2 12.05 -3.97 1.51
C ILE A 2 12.48 -2.52 1.21
N ILE A 3 11.76 -1.50 1.72
CA ILE A 3 12.13 -0.08 1.51
C ILE A 3 13.52 0.24 2.09
N THR A 4 13.78 -0.19 3.34
CA THR A 4 15.08 0.01 4.00
C THR A 4 16.21 -0.75 3.31
N TYR A 5 15.92 -1.93 2.75
CA TYR A 5 16.87 -2.68 1.93
C TYR A 5 17.22 -1.93 0.63
N GLN A 6 16.22 -1.40 -0.08
CA GLN A 6 16.45 -0.61 -1.29
C GLN A 6 17.22 0.68 -1.00
N GLN A 7 16.86 1.41 0.06
CA GLN A 7 17.63 2.56 0.54
C GLN A 7 19.10 2.21 0.78
N LYS A 8 19.36 1.07 1.41
CA LYS A 8 20.74 0.63 1.69
C LYS A 8 21.49 0.36 0.39
N ARG A 9 20.88 -0.36 -0.57
CA ARG A 9 21.51 -0.63 -1.87
C ARG A 9 21.82 0.65 -2.63
N VAL A 10 20.85 1.54 -2.75
CA VAL A 10 21.02 2.82 -3.45
C VAL A 10 22.11 3.64 -2.78
N PHE A 11 22.13 3.73 -1.45
CA PHE A 11 23.17 4.45 -0.72
C PHE A 11 24.59 3.92 -1.01
N HIS A 12 24.78 2.60 -1.07
CA HIS A 12 26.12 2.03 -1.36
C HIS A 12 26.53 2.28 -2.81
N LEU A 13 25.59 2.21 -3.77
CA LEU A 13 25.84 2.57 -5.16
C LEU A 13 26.17 4.06 -5.30
N SER A 14 25.45 4.94 -4.59
CA SER A 14 25.73 6.38 -4.56
C SER A 14 27.11 6.69 -3.98
N LEU A 15 27.53 5.99 -2.92
CA LEU A 15 28.85 6.16 -2.34
C LEU A 15 29.97 5.74 -3.31
N LEU A 16 29.81 4.59 -3.99
CA LEU A 16 30.75 4.15 -5.01
C LEU A 16 30.85 5.18 -6.14
N MET A 17 29.71 5.69 -6.62
CA MET A 17 29.67 6.73 -7.65
C MET A 17 30.38 8.00 -7.17
N LEU A 18 30.12 8.49 -5.95
CA LEU A 18 30.76 9.67 -5.40
C LEU A 18 32.28 9.51 -5.26
N VAL A 19 32.77 8.34 -4.82
CA VAL A 19 34.22 8.08 -4.69
C VAL A 19 34.91 8.08 -6.06
N LEU A 20 34.24 7.62 -7.11
CA LEU A 20 34.79 7.60 -8.47
C LEU A 20 34.67 8.98 -9.14
N CYS A 21 33.51 9.62 -9.06
CA CYS A 21 33.20 10.82 -9.81
C CYS A 21 33.71 12.10 -9.14
N ALA A 22 33.72 12.20 -7.81
CA ALA A 22 34.11 13.45 -7.14
C ALA A 22 35.57 13.83 -7.38
N PRO A 23 36.56 12.92 -7.34
CA PRO A 23 37.94 13.27 -7.69
C PRO A 23 38.07 13.68 -9.16
N ILE A 24 37.41 12.97 -10.08
CA ILE A 24 37.42 13.32 -11.50
C ILE A 24 36.82 14.72 -11.70
N TYR A 25 35.70 15.02 -11.05
CA TYR A 25 35.06 16.32 -11.10
C TYR A 25 36.00 17.43 -10.59
N ILE A 26 36.61 17.25 -9.41
CA ILE A 26 37.55 18.21 -8.83
C ILE A 26 38.77 18.44 -9.71
N TYR A 27 39.36 17.41 -10.33
CA TYR A 27 40.62 17.58 -11.07
C TYR A 27 40.45 17.84 -12.57
N SER A 28 39.32 17.46 -13.17
CA SER A 28 39.12 17.52 -14.63
C SER A 28 38.21 18.66 -15.06
N VAL A 29 37.30 19.13 -14.20
CA VAL A 29 36.43 20.26 -14.54
C VAL A 29 37.17 21.56 -14.24
N PRO A 30 37.43 22.42 -15.24
CA PRO A 30 37.93 23.75 -14.95
C PRO A 30 36.80 24.52 -14.26
N PHE A 31 37.05 25.08 -13.09
CA PHE A 31 36.10 25.96 -12.41
C PHE A 31 36.40 27.43 -12.67
N PRO A 32 35.38 28.32 -12.65
CA PRO A 32 35.57 29.77 -12.79
C PRO A 32 36.33 30.42 -11.61
N ASN A 33 36.52 29.71 -10.51
CA ASN A 33 37.28 30.21 -9.37
C ASN A 33 37.94 29.04 -8.64
N GLU A 34 39.22 29.21 -8.29
CA GLU A 34 39.99 28.18 -7.58
C GLU A 34 39.36 27.80 -6.23
N GLN A 35 38.57 28.68 -5.62
CA GLN A 35 37.82 28.41 -4.38
C GLN A 35 36.88 27.20 -4.51
N PHE A 36 36.36 26.90 -5.71
CA PHE A 36 35.49 25.74 -5.92
C PHE A 36 36.23 24.40 -5.78
N TYR A 37 37.53 24.33 -6.07
CA TYR A 37 38.32 23.13 -5.76
C TYR A 37 38.35 22.87 -4.26
N TYR A 38 38.48 23.93 -3.44
CA TYR A 38 38.49 23.81 -1.99
C TYR A 38 37.09 23.50 -1.43
N ILE A 39 36.03 24.16 -1.92
CA ILE A 39 34.64 23.90 -1.51
C ILE A 39 34.27 22.44 -1.80
N ASN A 40 34.54 21.95 -3.02
CA ASN A 40 34.28 20.57 -3.39
C ASN A 40 35.11 19.57 -2.60
N SER A 41 36.37 19.90 -2.29
CA SER A 41 37.22 19.07 -1.41
C SER A 41 36.67 18.99 0.02
N VAL A 42 36.20 20.11 0.57
CA VAL A 42 35.57 20.17 1.90
C VAL A 42 34.26 19.38 1.90
N LEU A 43 33.44 19.52 0.86
CA LEU A 43 32.20 18.73 0.71
C LEU A 43 32.52 17.23 0.64
N PHE A 44 33.54 16.82 -0.10
CA PHE A 44 33.96 15.42 -0.18
C PHE A 44 34.39 14.88 1.20
N LEU A 45 35.18 15.64 1.97
CA LEU A 45 35.54 15.29 3.34
C LEU A 45 34.31 15.20 4.26
N PHE A 46 33.36 16.13 4.12
CA PHE A 46 32.11 16.11 4.86
C PHE A 46 31.28 14.84 4.56
N ILE A 47 31.19 14.44 3.29
CA ILE A 47 30.52 13.19 2.87
C ILE A 47 31.19 11.97 3.50
N ILE A 48 32.52 11.92 3.52
CA ILE A 48 33.28 10.86 4.19
C ILE A 48 32.95 10.84 5.70
N MET A 49 32.93 11.99 6.36
CA MET A 49 32.58 12.07 7.79
C MET A 49 31.15 11.58 8.07
N CYS A 50 30.16 12.00 7.28
CA CYS A 50 28.78 11.51 7.40
C CYS A 50 28.71 9.98 7.22
N THR A 51 29.44 9.45 6.24
CA THR A 51 29.50 8.02 5.95
C THR A 51 30.14 7.23 7.08
N LEU A 52 31.24 7.74 7.66
CA LEU A 52 31.87 7.14 8.83
C LEU A 52 30.96 7.17 10.07
N ALA A 53 30.19 8.25 10.27
CA ALA A 53 29.23 8.34 11.35
C ALA A 53 28.11 7.28 11.21
N TYR A 54 27.64 7.04 9.99
CA TYR A 54 26.72 5.95 9.68
C TYR A 54 27.33 4.57 9.98
N PHE A 55 28.56 4.29 9.52
CA PHE A 55 29.22 3.00 9.79
C PHE A 55 29.49 2.76 11.28
N LYS A 56 29.77 3.83 12.05
CA LYS A 56 29.86 3.80 13.52
C LYS A 56 28.48 3.72 14.22
N LYS A 57 27.39 3.57 13.47
CA LYS A 57 26.00 3.50 13.95
C LYS A 57 25.57 4.71 14.80
N ARG A 58 26.18 5.87 14.58
CA ARG A 58 25.83 7.12 15.28
C ARG A 58 24.60 7.80 14.69
N VAL A 59 24.34 7.57 13.39
CA VAL A 59 23.25 8.18 12.63
C VAL A 59 22.57 7.13 11.76
N ASN A 60 21.26 7.25 11.57
CA ASN A 60 20.48 6.34 10.74
C ASN A 60 20.81 6.52 9.24
N LEU A 61 20.59 5.45 8.45
CA LEU A 61 20.85 5.44 7.01
C LEU A 61 20.09 6.54 6.26
N THR A 62 18.78 6.63 6.47
CA THR A 62 17.90 7.59 5.78
C THR A 62 18.33 9.03 6.08
N THR A 63 18.68 9.32 7.33
CA THR A 63 19.16 10.64 7.75
C THR A 63 20.50 10.97 7.12
N THR A 64 21.46 10.04 7.16
CA THR A 64 22.79 10.23 6.56
C THR A 64 22.68 10.49 5.07
N PHE A 65 21.88 9.69 4.37
CA PHE A 65 21.71 9.84 2.93
C PHE A 65 21.01 11.16 2.58
N SER A 66 19.99 11.56 3.37
CA SER A 66 19.33 12.87 3.21
C SER A 66 20.33 14.02 3.34
N ILE A 67 21.16 14.01 4.39
CA ILE A 67 22.15 15.06 4.66
C ILE A 67 23.14 15.17 3.49
N ILE A 68 23.65 14.03 3.00
CA ILE A 68 24.59 14.02 1.87
C ILE A 68 23.94 14.61 0.61
N LEU A 69 22.72 14.15 0.26
CA LEU A 69 22.02 14.65 -0.93
C LEU A 69 21.73 16.14 -0.84
N ILE A 70 21.31 16.63 0.32
CA ILE A 70 21.06 18.06 0.56
C ILE A 70 22.37 18.86 0.46
N ALA A 71 23.46 18.39 1.05
CA ALA A 71 24.74 19.09 1.02
C ALA A 71 25.28 19.25 -0.41
N ILE A 72 25.18 18.19 -1.23
CA ILE A 72 25.54 18.24 -2.65
C ILE A 72 24.66 19.24 -3.41
N HIS A 73 23.36 19.24 -3.15
CA HIS A 73 22.44 20.17 -3.80
C HIS A 73 22.64 21.63 -3.39
N ILE A 74 23.05 21.89 -2.15
CA ILE A 74 23.45 23.23 -1.71
C ILE A 74 24.70 23.70 -2.45
N GLU A 75 25.69 22.82 -2.64
CA GLU A 75 26.89 23.15 -3.40
C GLU A 75 26.58 23.45 -4.86
N ILE A 76 25.78 22.60 -5.52
CA ILE A 76 25.28 22.84 -6.89
C ILE A 76 24.51 24.17 -6.98
N PHE A 77 23.69 24.49 -5.97
CA PHE A 77 22.98 25.77 -5.90
C PHE A 77 23.98 26.93 -5.88
N ILE A 78 24.98 26.88 -5.01
CA ILE A 78 26.01 27.91 -4.89
C ILE A 78 26.78 28.06 -6.21
N GLU A 79 27.17 26.96 -6.86
CA GLU A 79 27.91 26.99 -8.12
C GLU A 79 27.09 27.61 -9.26
N ILE A 80 25.81 27.25 -9.39
CA ILE A 80 24.90 27.86 -10.39
C ILE A 80 24.78 29.38 -10.17
N ILE A 81 24.55 29.81 -8.92
CA ILE A 81 24.43 31.25 -8.62
C ILE A 81 25.75 31.97 -8.87
N TYR A 82 26.87 31.39 -8.45
CA TYR A 82 28.19 31.99 -8.69
C TYR A 82 28.49 32.14 -10.18
N CYS A 83 28.20 31.10 -10.97
CA CYS A 83 28.35 31.14 -12.42
C CYS A 83 27.49 32.24 -13.03
N SER A 84 26.28 32.49 -12.52
CA SER A 84 25.39 33.57 -13.02
C SER A 84 25.93 34.99 -12.78
N ILE A 85 26.69 35.20 -11.71
CA ILE A 85 27.22 36.51 -11.31
C ILE A 85 28.57 36.80 -11.97
N CYS A 86 29.39 35.78 -12.22
CA CYS A 86 30.72 35.95 -12.82
C CYS A 86 30.64 36.32 -14.30
N SER A 87 30.64 37.62 -14.60
CA SER A 87 30.61 38.20 -15.95
C SER A 87 31.96 38.21 -16.68
N GLY A 88 33.01 37.59 -16.11
CA GLY A 88 34.38 37.64 -16.64
C GLY A 88 34.79 36.52 -17.60
N TYR A 89 33.91 35.53 -17.85
CA TYR A 89 34.20 34.36 -18.67
C TYR A 89 33.41 34.37 -19.99
N GLU A 90 33.85 33.58 -20.98
CA GLU A 90 33.09 33.39 -22.21
C GLU A 90 31.67 32.86 -21.90
N TYR A 91 30.66 33.53 -22.45
CA TYR A 91 29.25 33.18 -22.27
C TYR A 91 28.93 31.71 -22.59
N SER A 92 29.62 31.11 -23.56
CA SER A 92 29.49 29.70 -23.93
C SER A 92 29.88 28.76 -22.78
N TYR A 93 30.98 29.07 -22.09
CA TYR A 93 31.52 28.29 -21.00
C TYR A 93 30.66 28.42 -19.73
N GLN A 94 30.19 29.62 -19.41
CA GLN A 94 29.25 29.87 -18.31
C GLN A 94 27.96 29.05 -18.47
N ARG A 95 27.38 29.06 -19.68
CA ARG A 95 26.18 28.27 -20.01
C ARG A 95 26.45 26.76 -19.86
N ALA A 96 27.61 26.28 -20.31
CA ALA A 96 27.97 24.88 -20.19
C ALA A 96 28.07 24.43 -18.72
N LEU A 97 28.67 25.24 -17.85
CA LEU A 97 28.76 24.96 -16.40
C LEU A 97 27.39 24.93 -15.73
N ILE A 98 26.52 25.91 -16.01
CA ILE A 98 25.16 25.95 -15.47
C ILE A 98 24.38 24.70 -15.91
N MET A 99 24.42 24.35 -17.21
CA MET A 99 23.71 23.18 -17.73
C MET A 99 24.29 21.85 -17.21
N SER A 100 25.61 21.79 -16.99
CA SER A 100 26.27 20.64 -16.37
C SER A 100 25.77 20.44 -14.94
N ASN A 101 25.72 21.50 -14.13
CA ASN A 101 25.21 21.46 -12.76
C ASN A 101 23.74 21.04 -12.69
N ILE A 102 22.89 21.51 -13.61
CA ILE A 102 21.50 21.04 -13.73
C ILE A 102 21.44 19.55 -14.08
N THR A 103 22.36 19.05 -14.91
CA THR A 103 22.43 17.63 -15.27
C THR A 103 22.90 16.77 -14.08
N ILE A 104 23.88 17.26 -13.30
CA ILE A 104 24.36 16.60 -12.07
C ILE A 104 23.24 16.58 -11.01
N SER A 105 22.52 17.68 -10.83
CA SER A 105 21.36 17.77 -9.94
C SER A 105 20.30 16.72 -10.25
N LEU A 106 20.04 16.46 -11.54
CA LEU A 106 19.10 15.44 -12.00
C LEU A 106 19.48 14.05 -11.50
N LEU A 107 20.76 13.69 -11.61
CA LEU A 107 21.28 12.40 -11.13
C LEU A 107 21.03 12.23 -9.63
N PHE A 108 21.36 13.22 -8.81
CA PHE A 108 21.15 13.14 -7.35
C PHE A 108 19.68 13.15 -6.96
N THR A 109 18.83 13.86 -7.70
CA THR A 109 17.38 13.83 -7.50
C THR A 109 16.81 12.45 -7.82
N MET A 110 17.29 11.79 -8.88
CA MET A 110 16.92 10.42 -9.24
C MET A 110 17.36 9.41 -8.18
N LEU A 111 18.55 9.56 -7.61
CA LEU A 111 19.01 8.70 -6.50
C LEU A 111 18.06 8.77 -5.28
N SER A 112 17.56 9.97 -4.95
CA SER A 112 16.55 10.14 -3.89
C SER A 112 15.24 9.39 -4.21
N ILE A 113 14.81 9.37 -5.49
CA ILE A 113 13.62 8.63 -5.92
C ILE A 113 13.83 7.13 -5.83
N CYS A 114 14.96 6.62 -6.31
CA CYS A 114 15.31 5.20 -6.21
C CYS A 114 15.39 4.74 -4.75
N ALA A 115 15.76 5.64 -3.83
CA ALA A 115 15.74 5.39 -2.39
C ALA A 115 14.35 5.52 -1.74
N TYR A 116 13.30 5.78 -2.53
CA TYR A 116 11.93 6.03 -2.07
C TYR A 116 11.81 7.18 -1.06
N MET A 117 12.68 8.20 -1.18
CA MET A 117 12.73 9.36 -0.30
C MET A 117 12.00 10.55 -0.92
N SER A 118 10.69 10.43 -1.10
CA SER A 118 9.88 11.40 -1.86
C SER A 118 9.98 12.84 -1.34
N ASN A 119 9.99 13.04 -0.02
CA ASN A 119 10.10 14.36 0.60
C ASN A 119 11.42 15.04 0.27
N ILE A 120 12.52 14.27 0.28
CA ILE A 120 13.84 14.77 -0.10
C ILE A 120 13.84 15.10 -1.59
N SER A 121 13.31 14.23 -2.46
CA SER A 121 13.24 14.50 -3.90
C SER A 121 12.53 15.82 -4.23
N ILE A 122 11.46 16.17 -3.51
CA ILE A 122 10.75 17.45 -3.70
C ILE A 122 11.60 18.63 -3.28
N LEU A 123 12.28 18.52 -2.13
CA LEU A 123 13.19 19.56 -1.65
C LEU A 123 14.31 19.81 -2.67
N LEU A 124 14.97 18.76 -3.14
CA LEU A 124 16.04 18.84 -4.13
C LEU A 124 15.57 19.46 -5.45
N SER A 125 14.40 19.05 -5.94
CA SER A 125 13.77 19.65 -7.12
C SER A 125 13.46 21.14 -6.91
N SER A 126 12.90 21.51 -5.76
CA SER A 126 12.57 22.90 -5.47
C SER A 126 13.81 23.79 -5.41
N LEU A 127 14.91 23.27 -4.86
CA LEU A 127 16.19 23.99 -4.81
C LEU A 127 16.76 24.21 -6.22
N THR A 128 16.63 23.22 -7.11
CA THR A 128 17.11 23.32 -8.49
C THR A 128 16.28 24.28 -9.34
N ILE A 129 14.95 24.27 -9.16
CA ILE A 129 14.08 25.26 -9.81
C ILE A 129 14.43 26.66 -9.31
N ALA A 130 14.65 26.83 -8.01
CA ALA A 130 15.02 28.10 -7.42
C ALA A 130 16.38 28.61 -7.94
N SER A 131 17.43 27.77 -7.92
CA SER A 131 18.75 28.17 -8.43
C SER A 131 18.70 28.56 -9.89
N TYR A 132 18.04 27.76 -10.74
CA TYR A 132 17.95 28.03 -12.16
C TYR A 132 17.13 29.30 -12.44
N THR A 133 16.01 29.51 -11.74
CA THR A 133 15.20 30.72 -11.90
C THR A 133 16.00 31.96 -11.49
N ILE A 134 16.66 31.95 -10.33
CA ILE A 134 17.49 33.07 -9.88
C ILE A 134 18.63 33.31 -10.88
N CYS A 135 19.31 32.26 -11.35
CA CYS A 135 20.34 32.36 -12.38
C CYS A 135 19.82 33.02 -13.67
N THR A 136 18.64 32.65 -14.14
CA THR A 136 18.05 33.26 -15.35
C THR A 136 17.76 34.74 -15.17
N LEU A 137 17.28 35.15 -13.99
CA LEU A 137 17.00 36.55 -13.66
C LEU A 137 18.28 37.38 -13.53
N ILE A 138 19.37 36.81 -12.98
CA ILE A 138 20.65 37.51 -12.83
C ILE A 138 21.35 37.69 -14.18
N THR A 139 21.38 36.63 -14.99
CA THR A 139 22.14 36.64 -16.25
C THR A 139 21.40 37.41 -17.36
N ASP A 140 20.06 37.48 -17.27
CA ASP A 140 19.16 38.09 -18.27
C ASP A 140 19.35 37.57 -19.71
N GLU A 141 19.77 36.30 -19.83
CA GLU A 141 20.16 35.69 -21.10
C GLU A 141 18.99 34.97 -21.80
N PRO A 142 18.67 35.27 -23.08
CA PRO A 142 17.56 34.65 -23.81
C PRO A 142 17.65 33.12 -23.89
N PHE A 143 18.86 32.58 -23.95
CA PHE A 143 19.10 31.14 -23.96
C PHE A 143 18.56 30.49 -22.69
N LEU A 144 18.91 31.01 -21.51
CA LEU A 144 18.51 30.41 -20.23
C LEU A 144 17.00 30.55 -19.99
N TYR A 145 16.41 31.70 -20.34
CA TYR A 145 14.95 31.90 -20.29
C TYR A 145 14.18 30.91 -21.15
N SER A 146 14.70 30.58 -22.34
CA SER A 146 14.03 29.64 -23.26
C SER A 146 13.88 28.23 -22.66
N TYR A 147 14.83 27.81 -21.81
CA TYR A 147 14.79 26.50 -21.13
C TYR A 147 14.06 26.51 -19.78
N LEU A 148 13.78 27.69 -19.20
CA LEU A 148 13.14 27.80 -17.88
C LEU A 148 11.81 27.03 -17.76
N PRO A 149 10.86 27.11 -18.73
CA PRO A 149 9.63 26.33 -18.66
C PRO A 149 9.90 24.81 -18.66
N LEU A 150 10.87 24.36 -19.46
CA LEU A 150 11.24 22.95 -19.55
C LEU A 150 11.80 22.44 -18.22
N ILE A 151 12.72 23.20 -17.60
CA ILE A 151 13.30 22.85 -16.29
C ILE A 151 12.21 22.79 -15.21
N ILE A 152 11.28 23.75 -15.16
CA ILE A 152 10.16 23.74 -14.21
C ILE A 152 9.31 22.48 -14.39
N ILE A 153 8.94 22.14 -15.62
CA ILE A 153 8.11 20.95 -15.90
C ILE A 153 8.85 19.68 -15.46
N ILE A 154 10.11 19.50 -15.88
CA ILE A 154 10.91 18.31 -15.57
C ILE A 154 11.06 18.14 -14.05
N TYR A 155 11.52 19.18 -13.36
CA TYR A 155 11.77 19.11 -11.92
C TYR A 155 10.51 19.09 -11.07
N THR A 156 9.35 19.45 -11.61
CA THR A 156 8.04 19.22 -10.97
C THR A 156 7.56 17.78 -11.17
N MET A 157 7.72 17.21 -12.37
CA MET A 157 7.23 15.86 -12.69
C MET A 157 8.03 14.76 -12.00
N ILE A 158 9.36 14.89 -11.95
CA ILE A 158 10.27 13.93 -11.31
C ILE A 158 9.84 13.56 -9.88
N PRO A 159 9.67 14.50 -8.93
CA PRO A 159 9.27 14.18 -7.56
C PRO A 159 7.81 13.70 -7.45
N LEU A 160 6.91 14.10 -8.37
CA LEU A 160 5.55 13.56 -8.43
C LEU A 160 5.56 12.06 -8.76
N LEU A 161 6.37 11.66 -9.75
CA LEU A 161 6.60 10.25 -10.06
C LEU A 161 7.22 9.53 -8.85
N GLY A 162 8.17 10.16 -8.15
CA GLY A 162 8.75 9.61 -6.93
C GLY A 162 7.74 9.38 -5.80
N ARG A 163 6.79 10.31 -5.59
CA ARG A 163 5.66 10.14 -4.65
C ARG A 163 4.74 9.00 -5.07
N SER A 164 4.36 8.95 -6.34
CA SER A 164 3.52 7.87 -6.89
C SER A 164 4.17 6.50 -6.68
N LEU A 165 5.46 6.38 -6.99
CA LEU A 165 6.24 5.17 -6.79
C LEU A 165 6.31 4.75 -5.31
N HIS A 166 6.59 5.69 -4.40
CA HIS A 166 6.59 5.42 -2.96
C HIS A 166 5.24 4.92 -2.48
N SER A 167 4.14 5.58 -2.90
CA SER A 167 2.77 5.20 -2.54
C SER A 167 2.44 3.78 -3.03
N ASN A 168 2.72 3.49 -4.31
CA ASN A 168 2.46 2.18 -4.92
C ASN A 168 3.23 1.06 -4.23
N ILE A 169 4.48 1.29 -3.86
CA ILE A 169 5.27 0.28 -3.15
C ILE A 169 4.79 0.09 -1.72
N SER A 170 4.43 1.17 -1.04
CA SER A 170 3.84 1.09 0.30
C SER A 170 2.53 0.30 0.29
N SER A 171 1.64 0.57 -0.67
CA SER A 171 0.38 -0.15 -0.81
C SER A 171 0.58 -1.62 -1.16
N LEU A 172 1.47 -1.95 -2.10
CA LEU A 172 1.82 -3.33 -2.44
C LEU A 172 2.40 -4.09 -1.24
N LEU A 173 3.28 -3.47 -0.47
CA LEU A 173 3.84 -4.08 0.74
C LEU A 173 2.77 -4.30 1.81
N LYS A 174 1.84 -3.37 1.98
CA LYS A 174 0.72 -3.51 2.90
C LYS A 174 -0.18 -4.66 2.48
N SER A 175 -0.58 -4.71 1.21
CA SER A 175 -1.41 -5.80 0.67
C SER A 175 -0.72 -7.15 0.77
N SER A 176 0.58 -7.24 0.48
CA SER A 176 1.34 -8.48 0.60
C SER A 176 1.43 -8.96 2.05
N ASN A 177 1.63 -8.06 3.01
CA ASN A 177 1.65 -8.43 4.43
C ASN A 177 0.27 -8.89 4.92
N LEU A 178 -0.80 -8.19 4.52
CA LEU A 178 -2.17 -8.58 4.85
C LEU A 178 -2.51 -9.97 4.30
N LEU A 179 -2.18 -10.24 3.03
CA LEU A 179 -2.39 -11.56 2.42
C LEU A 179 -1.64 -12.65 3.17
N LYS A 180 -0.40 -12.38 3.60
CA LYS A 180 0.39 -13.33 4.37
C LYS A 180 -0.22 -13.59 5.75
N GLU A 181 -0.74 -12.55 6.41
CA GLU A 181 -1.41 -12.67 7.71
C GLU A 181 -2.73 -13.43 7.60
N GLU A 182 -3.55 -13.15 6.58
CA GLU A 182 -4.78 -13.89 6.29
C GLU A 182 -4.49 -15.37 5.98
N GLU A 183 -3.44 -15.65 5.21
CA GLU A 183 -2.98 -17.01 4.92
C GLU A 183 -2.61 -17.75 6.23
N GLU A 184 -1.75 -17.16 7.07
CA GLU A 184 -1.33 -17.76 8.33
C GLU A 184 -2.51 -17.98 9.29
N MET A 185 -3.47 -17.04 9.32
CA MET A 185 -4.69 -17.16 10.12
C MET A 185 -5.59 -18.31 9.66
N LEU A 186 -5.74 -18.50 8.35
CA LEU A 186 -6.49 -19.61 7.77
C LEU A 186 -5.83 -20.95 8.08
N LEU A 187 -4.51 -21.07 7.84
CA LEU A 187 -3.75 -22.29 8.16
C LEU A 187 -3.90 -22.67 9.63
N LYS A 188 -3.80 -21.70 10.53
CA LYS A 188 -3.98 -21.91 11.98
C LYS A 188 -5.41 -22.34 12.34
N ARG A 189 -6.43 -21.69 11.76
CA ARG A 189 -7.84 -22.02 12.05
C ARG A 189 -8.23 -23.41 11.56
N LEU A 190 -7.71 -23.80 10.40
CA LEU A 190 -8.00 -25.08 9.78
C LEU A 190 -7.09 -26.20 10.31
N GLN A 191 -6.03 -25.85 11.06
CA GLN A 191 -4.97 -26.77 11.48
C GLN A 191 -4.35 -27.52 10.29
N MET A 192 -4.19 -26.82 9.17
CA MET A 192 -3.67 -27.39 7.93
C MET A 192 -2.30 -26.79 7.61
N LYS A 193 -1.50 -27.54 6.86
CA LYS A 193 -0.28 -27.00 6.23
C LYS A 193 -0.63 -26.25 4.95
N LYS A 194 0.29 -25.37 4.51
CA LYS A 194 0.11 -24.56 3.30
C LYS A 194 -0.19 -25.44 2.08
N GLU A 195 0.57 -26.51 1.93
CA GLU A 195 0.47 -27.47 0.84
C GLU A 195 -0.89 -28.17 0.84
N GLU A 196 -1.44 -28.48 2.01
CA GLU A 196 -2.75 -29.11 2.18
C GLU A 196 -3.89 -28.15 1.83
N LEU A 197 -3.77 -26.87 2.20
CA LEU A 197 -4.73 -25.83 1.84
C LEU A 197 -4.79 -25.61 0.32
N PHE A 198 -3.64 -25.56 -0.35
CA PHE A 198 -3.57 -25.42 -1.80
C PHE A 198 -4.08 -26.67 -2.52
N ALA A 199 -3.71 -27.87 -2.07
CA ALA A 199 -4.19 -29.11 -2.67
C ALA A 199 -5.72 -29.24 -2.56
N PHE A 200 -6.30 -28.78 -1.44
CA PHE A 200 -7.75 -28.74 -1.26
C PHE A 200 -8.44 -27.66 -2.11
N ALA A 201 -7.88 -26.45 -2.19
CA ALA A 201 -8.40 -25.41 -3.06
C ALA A 201 -8.36 -25.83 -4.54
N GLU A 202 -7.31 -26.55 -4.94
CA GLU A 202 -7.21 -27.16 -6.25
C GLU A 202 -8.33 -28.19 -6.40
N LEU A 203 -8.49 -29.15 -5.48
CA LEU A 203 -9.58 -30.18 -5.48
C LEU A 203 -11.00 -29.61 -5.64
N LEU A 204 -11.29 -28.46 -5.02
CA LEU A 204 -12.61 -27.81 -5.08
C LEU A 204 -12.85 -27.04 -6.38
N SER A 205 -11.84 -26.82 -7.22
CA SER A 205 -12.01 -26.13 -8.49
C SER A 205 -12.74 -27.02 -9.52
N GLU A 206 -13.70 -26.45 -10.26
CA GLU A 206 -14.54 -27.17 -11.24
C GLU A 206 -13.77 -27.81 -12.41
N ASN A 207 -12.47 -27.52 -12.55
CA ASN A 207 -11.64 -27.91 -13.69
C ASN A 207 -10.69 -29.10 -13.41
N ASN A 208 -10.93 -29.91 -12.37
CA ASN A 208 -10.01 -31.00 -12.06
C ASN A 208 -10.25 -32.26 -12.90
N PRO A 209 -9.23 -32.76 -13.61
CA PRO A 209 -9.27 -34.11 -14.17
C PRO A 209 -9.26 -35.13 -13.03
N GLU A 210 -10.15 -36.13 -13.09
CA GLU A 210 -10.34 -37.18 -12.08
C GLU A 210 -9.03 -37.88 -11.66
N GLU A 211 -8.05 -37.92 -12.57
CA GLU A 211 -6.73 -38.52 -12.37
C GLU A 211 -5.86 -37.76 -11.33
N LYS A 212 -6.00 -36.44 -11.21
CA LYS A 212 -5.31 -35.60 -10.21
C LYS A 212 -5.96 -35.65 -8.83
N THR A 213 -7.20 -36.10 -8.73
CA THR A 213 -7.97 -36.11 -7.47
C THR A 213 -7.32 -37.02 -6.43
N SER A 214 -6.80 -38.18 -6.84
CA SER A 214 -6.15 -39.16 -5.95
C SER A 214 -4.84 -38.65 -5.35
N SER A 215 -4.01 -37.96 -6.14
CA SER A 215 -2.73 -37.41 -5.68
C SER A 215 -2.91 -36.22 -4.74
N LEU A 216 -3.88 -35.34 -5.02
CA LEU A 216 -4.24 -34.22 -4.14
C LEU A 216 -4.87 -34.71 -2.83
N LEU A 217 -5.70 -35.75 -2.88
CA LEU A 217 -6.28 -36.38 -1.68
C LEU A 217 -5.22 -37.00 -0.76
N ASN A 218 -4.10 -37.46 -1.31
CA ASN A 218 -2.96 -37.99 -0.54
C ASN A 218 -2.12 -36.87 0.10
N ILE A 219 -2.11 -35.67 -0.47
CA ILE A 219 -1.43 -34.50 0.11
C ILE A 219 -2.21 -33.97 1.32
N ILE A 220 -3.55 -34.04 1.28
CA ILE A 220 -4.39 -33.64 2.40
C ILE A 220 -4.40 -34.73 3.47
N GLY A 221 -3.68 -34.51 4.58
CA GLY A 221 -3.64 -35.44 5.71
C GLY A 221 -5.03 -35.74 6.29
N GLU A 222 -5.23 -36.98 6.77
CA GLU A 222 -6.47 -37.46 7.41
C GLU A 222 -6.93 -36.53 8.54
N GLN A 223 -6.00 -36.10 9.39
CA GLN A 223 -6.28 -35.21 10.53
C GLN A 223 -6.76 -33.82 10.07
N SER A 224 -6.22 -33.31 8.96
CA SER A 224 -6.63 -32.04 8.36
C SER A 224 -8.03 -32.12 7.74
N LYS A 225 -8.39 -33.26 7.12
CA LYS A 225 -9.77 -33.53 6.67
C LYS A 225 -10.72 -33.58 7.86
N GLU A 226 -10.38 -34.32 8.91
CA GLU A 226 -11.23 -34.51 10.09
C GLU A 226 -11.47 -33.20 10.85
N ASN A 227 -10.44 -32.38 11.04
CA ASN A 227 -10.55 -31.07 11.66
C ASN A 227 -11.46 -30.12 10.86
N LEU A 228 -11.32 -30.12 9.53
CA LEU A 228 -12.15 -29.31 8.64
C LEU A 228 -13.60 -29.80 8.62
N PHE A 229 -13.85 -31.12 8.53
CA PHE A 229 -15.19 -31.70 8.63
C PHE A 229 -15.83 -31.41 9.98
N THR A 230 -15.07 -31.44 11.06
CA THR A 230 -15.54 -31.08 12.41
C THR A 230 -15.92 -29.59 12.47
N ALA A 231 -15.11 -28.71 11.89
CA ALA A 231 -15.41 -27.27 11.80
C ALA A 231 -16.65 -26.98 10.93
N LEU A 232 -16.80 -27.68 9.80
CA LEU A 232 -17.97 -27.62 8.93
C LEU A 232 -19.22 -28.16 9.63
N ALA A 233 -19.11 -29.29 10.33
CA ALA A 233 -20.21 -29.86 11.11
C ALA A 233 -20.62 -28.94 12.26
N ALA A 234 -19.66 -28.28 12.92
CA ALA A 234 -19.93 -27.28 13.95
C ALA A 234 -20.61 -26.03 13.36
N TYR A 235 -20.17 -25.57 12.18
CA TYR A 235 -20.80 -24.46 11.46
C TYR A 235 -22.23 -24.81 11.04
N GLN A 236 -22.44 -25.97 10.43
CA GLN A 236 -23.78 -26.47 10.05
C GLN A 236 -24.68 -26.66 11.27
N LYS A 237 -24.16 -27.19 12.39
CA LYS A 237 -24.89 -27.32 13.65
C LYS A 237 -25.30 -25.95 14.20
N LYS A 238 -24.40 -24.96 14.16
CA LYS A 238 -24.69 -23.57 14.56
C LYS A 238 -25.75 -22.94 13.65
N GLU A 239 -25.67 -23.18 12.34
CA GLU A 239 -26.66 -22.68 11.39
C GLU A 239 -28.04 -23.33 11.58
N LYS A 240 -28.06 -24.64 11.83
CA LYS A 240 -29.29 -25.38 12.16
C LYS A 240 -29.89 -24.90 13.48
N SER A 241 -29.07 -24.69 14.51
CA SER A 241 -29.51 -24.12 15.79
C SER A 241 -30.12 -22.73 15.62
N LYS A 242 -29.54 -21.86 14.77
CA LYS A 242 -30.14 -20.56 14.46
C LYS A 242 -31.51 -20.70 13.78
N LEU A 243 -31.64 -21.63 12.85
CA LEU A 243 -32.92 -21.91 12.19
C LEU A 243 -33.96 -22.46 13.19
N ASP A 244 -33.55 -23.31 14.12
CA ASP A 244 -34.42 -23.84 15.19
C ASP A 244 -34.86 -22.74 16.16
N THR A 245 -33.98 -21.80 16.52
CA THR A 245 -34.34 -20.60 17.30
C THR A 245 -35.35 -19.74 16.54
N ILE A 246 -35.12 -19.46 15.25
CA ILE A 246 -36.05 -18.70 14.41
C ILE A 246 -37.42 -19.43 14.35
N ARG A 247 -37.42 -20.76 14.25
CA ARG A 247 -38.65 -21.56 14.26
C ARG A 247 -39.42 -21.46 15.58
N ARG A 248 -38.73 -21.35 16.73
CA ARG A 248 -39.36 -21.12 18.04
C ARG A 248 -39.98 -19.73 18.16
N ILE A 249 -39.31 -18.71 17.63
CA ILE A 249 -39.79 -17.32 17.64
C ILE A 249 -40.98 -17.13 16.67
N TYR A 250 -40.99 -17.87 15.55
CA TYR A 250 -42.02 -17.76 14.52
C TYR A 250 -42.69 -19.11 14.20
N PRO A 251 -43.44 -19.70 15.15
CA PRO A 251 -44.02 -21.04 14.99
C PRO A 251 -45.06 -21.13 13.86
N ASN A 252 -45.68 -20.00 13.50
CA ASN A 252 -46.74 -19.92 12.48
C ASN A 252 -46.21 -19.72 11.05
N LEU A 253 -44.88 -19.65 10.88
CA LEU A 253 -44.24 -19.56 9.57
C LEU A 253 -43.95 -20.96 9.02
N SER A 254 -44.22 -21.15 7.74
CA SER A 254 -43.88 -22.37 7.01
C SER A 254 -42.36 -22.50 6.87
N PRO A 255 -41.83 -23.72 6.60
CA PRO A 255 -40.40 -23.93 6.39
C PRO A 255 -39.78 -23.02 5.30
N SER A 256 -40.55 -22.73 4.24
CA SER A 256 -40.13 -21.81 3.18
C SER A 256 -40.03 -20.36 3.67
N GLU A 257 -41.00 -19.91 4.46
CA GLU A 257 -41.01 -18.57 5.06
C GLU A 257 -39.90 -18.39 6.11
N LEU A 258 -39.62 -19.43 6.91
CA LEU A 258 -38.53 -19.45 7.88
C LEU A 258 -37.16 -19.31 7.20
N ASN A 259 -36.94 -20.00 6.08
CA ASN A 259 -35.71 -19.85 5.29
C ASN A 259 -35.54 -18.44 4.73
N ILE A 260 -36.63 -17.82 4.27
CA ILE A 260 -36.62 -16.41 3.81
C ILE A 260 -36.32 -15.47 4.98
N CYS A 261 -36.94 -15.68 6.15
CA CYS A 261 -36.67 -14.89 7.36
C CYS A 261 -35.21 -14.99 7.80
N ARG A 262 -34.65 -16.21 7.80
CA ARG A 262 -33.23 -16.46 8.10
C ARG A 262 -32.32 -15.64 7.19
N LEU A 263 -32.58 -15.63 5.88
CA LEU A 263 -31.75 -14.89 4.93
C LEU A 263 -31.91 -13.36 5.07
N ILE A 264 -33.11 -12.87 5.40
CA ILE A 264 -33.35 -11.44 5.71
C ILE A 264 -32.56 -11.01 6.95
N LEU A 265 -32.54 -11.84 7.99
CA LEU A 265 -31.78 -11.62 9.22
C LEU A 265 -30.25 -11.69 9.02
N GLN A 266 -29.80 -12.27 7.91
CA GLN A 266 -28.39 -12.30 7.47
C GLN A 266 -28.05 -11.16 6.48
N ASP A 267 -28.89 -10.12 6.40
CA ASP A 267 -28.69 -8.96 5.53
C ASP A 267 -28.68 -9.26 4.02
N LYS A 268 -29.26 -10.39 3.60
CA LYS A 268 -29.35 -10.73 2.17
C LYS A 268 -30.40 -9.86 1.48
N THR A 269 -30.03 -9.32 0.31
CA THR A 269 -30.94 -8.59 -0.58
C THR A 269 -31.94 -9.53 -1.24
N VAL A 270 -33.03 -9.00 -1.81
CA VAL A 270 -34.02 -9.83 -2.54
C VAL A 270 -33.36 -10.60 -3.68
N SER A 271 -32.44 -9.98 -4.41
CA SER A 271 -31.72 -10.65 -5.52
C SER A 271 -30.90 -11.85 -5.02
N GLN A 272 -30.16 -11.68 -3.93
CA GLN A 272 -29.36 -12.76 -3.34
C GLN A 272 -30.25 -13.88 -2.77
N ILE A 273 -31.42 -13.54 -2.22
CA ILE A 273 -32.38 -14.55 -1.74
C ILE A 273 -32.96 -15.36 -2.91
N CYS A 274 -33.28 -14.70 -4.03
CA CYS A 274 -33.74 -15.37 -5.25
C CYS A 274 -32.72 -16.38 -5.76
N GLU A 275 -31.45 -15.98 -5.78
CA GLU A 275 -30.32 -16.81 -6.20
C GLU A 275 -30.12 -18.00 -5.26
N LEU A 276 -30.02 -17.75 -3.95
CA LEU A 276 -29.77 -18.79 -2.93
C LEU A 276 -30.89 -19.82 -2.80
N LEU A 277 -32.14 -19.42 -3.05
CA LEU A 277 -33.30 -20.32 -2.96
C LEU A 277 -33.73 -20.88 -4.33
N HIS A 278 -33.07 -20.46 -5.41
CA HIS A 278 -33.45 -20.75 -6.79
C HIS A 278 -34.94 -20.46 -7.07
N ARG A 279 -35.43 -19.28 -6.67
CA ARG A 279 -36.83 -18.82 -6.85
C ARG A 279 -36.89 -17.47 -7.53
N SER A 280 -38.01 -17.19 -8.21
CA SER A 280 -38.23 -15.91 -8.88
C SER A 280 -38.46 -14.76 -7.89
N SER A 281 -38.12 -13.54 -8.30
CA SER A 281 -38.33 -12.31 -7.53
C SER A 281 -39.80 -12.11 -7.13
N GLY A 282 -40.74 -12.45 -8.02
CA GLY A 282 -42.18 -12.42 -7.73
C GLY A 282 -42.56 -13.37 -6.60
N ASN A 283 -41.99 -14.59 -6.58
CA ASN A 283 -42.23 -15.56 -5.51
C ASN A 283 -41.71 -15.05 -4.15
N ILE A 284 -40.47 -14.55 -4.11
CA ILE A 284 -39.85 -14.02 -2.88
C ILE A 284 -40.59 -12.79 -2.37
N THR A 285 -41.03 -11.89 -3.25
CA THR A 285 -41.79 -10.70 -2.86
C THR A 285 -43.14 -11.05 -2.26
N SER A 286 -43.86 -11.99 -2.87
CA SER A 286 -45.14 -12.50 -2.36
C SER A 286 -44.98 -13.18 -1.00
N GLN A 287 -43.96 -14.03 -0.83
CA GLN A 287 -43.66 -14.66 0.46
C GLN A 287 -43.32 -13.62 1.54
N ARG A 288 -42.56 -12.56 1.22
CA ARG A 288 -42.29 -11.46 2.16
C ARG A 288 -43.55 -10.69 2.55
N ALA A 289 -44.53 -10.57 1.65
CA ALA A 289 -45.83 -9.97 1.97
C ALA A 289 -46.64 -10.88 2.91
N ASN A 290 -46.65 -12.20 2.64
CA ASN A 290 -47.31 -13.19 3.50
C ASN A 290 -46.70 -13.23 4.90
N ILE A 291 -45.37 -13.19 5.01
CA ILE A 291 -44.66 -13.10 6.29
C ILE A 291 -45.10 -11.83 7.05
N ARG A 292 -45.13 -10.66 6.40
CA ARG A 292 -45.61 -9.42 7.04
C ARG A 292 -47.04 -9.56 7.56
N ALA A 293 -47.93 -10.13 6.76
CA ALA A 293 -49.32 -10.36 7.16
C ALA A 293 -49.41 -11.28 8.39
N LYS A 294 -48.66 -12.38 8.40
CA LYS A 294 -48.59 -13.32 9.55
C LYS A 294 -47.97 -12.71 10.80
N LEU A 295 -47.09 -11.72 10.64
CA LEU A 295 -46.49 -10.98 11.75
C LEU A 295 -47.34 -9.80 12.22
N GLY A 296 -48.46 -9.48 11.55
CA GLY A 296 -49.33 -8.34 11.87
C GLY A 296 -48.76 -6.98 11.47
N LEU A 297 -47.84 -6.95 10.51
CA LEU A 297 -47.16 -5.74 10.05
C LEU A 297 -47.94 -5.04 8.92
N LYS A 298 -47.90 -3.70 8.89
CA LYS A 298 -48.44 -2.90 7.78
C LYS A 298 -47.53 -3.01 6.55
N LYS A 299 -48.07 -2.67 5.37
CA LYS A 299 -47.30 -2.71 4.10
C LYS A 299 -46.07 -1.81 4.10
N SER A 300 -46.11 -0.71 4.85
CA SER A 300 -45.03 0.26 5.04
C SER A 300 -43.92 -0.23 5.98
N ASP A 301 -44.19 -1.24 6.79
CA ASP A 301 -43.29 -1.61 7.88
C ASP A 301 -42.08 -2.38 7.34
N ASN A 302 -40.92 -2.08 7.91
CA ASN A 302 -39.68 -2.75 7.58
C ASN A 302 -39.66 -4.15 8.20
N LEU A 303 -39.88 -5.15 7.34
CA LEU A 303 -39.89 -6.56 7.76
C LEU A 303 -38.60 -6.97 8.46
N LYS A 304 -37.44 -6.42 8.08
CA LYS A 304 -36.16 -6.78 8.70
C LYS A 304 -36.09 -6.30 10.15
N GLU A 305 -36.42 -5.03 10.39
CA GLU A 305 -36.42 -4.43 11.73
C GLU A 305 -37.38 -5.17 12.66
N ALA A 306 -38.59 -5.47 12.16
CA ALA A 306 -39.57 -6.24 12.93
C ALA A 306 -39.09 -7.66 13.28
N LEU A 307 -38.34 -8.32 12.38
CA LEU A 307 -37.74 -9.62 12.67
C LEU A 307 -36.61 -9.48 13.71
N GLN A 308 -35.73 -8.49 13.57
CA GLN A 308 -34.62 -8.25 14.50
C GLN A 308 -35.12 -7.90 15.91
N GLU A 309 -36.16 -7.07 16.02
CA GLU A 309 -36.70 -6.69 17.33
C GLU A 309 -37.32 -7.87 18.07
N ARG A 310 -38.06 -8.74 17.37
CA ARG A 310 -38.59 -9.97 17.98
C ARG A 310 -37.50 -10.95 18.39
N MET A 311 -36.39 -11.02 17.66
CA MET A 311 -35.23 -11.80 18.09
C MET A 311 -34.58 -11.23 19.35
N ARG A 312 -34.42 -9.90 19.41
CA ARG A 312 -33.86 -9.21 20.57
C ARG A 312 -34.68 -9.46 21.83
N LEU A 313 -36.00 -9.32 21.74
CA LEU A 313 -36.91 -9.58 22.86
C LEU A 313 -36.83 -11.03 23.36
N TYR A 314 -36.81 -12.00 22.43
CA TYR A 314 -36.66 -13.42 22.78
C TYR A 314 -35.32 -13.72 23.48
N GLU A 315 -34.22 -13.12 23.01
CA GLU A 315 -32.89 -13.23 23.63
C GLU A 315 -32.81 -12.55 25.00
N GLU A 316 -33.59 -11.50 25.25
CA GLU A 316 -33.66 -10.82 26.54
C GLU A 316 -34.46 -11.63 27.57
N GLU A 317 -35.60 -12.20 27.16
CA GLU A 317 -36.43 -13.09 28.00
C GLU A 317 -35.66 -14.35 28.42
N HIS A 318 -35.04 -15.05 27.47
CA HIS A 318 -34.32 -16.31 27.78
C HIS A 318 -33.02 -16.08 28.56
N ARG A 319 -32.39 -14.90 28.43
CA ARG A 319 -31.21 -14.55 29.25
C ARG A 319 -31.61 -14.27 30.70
N GLN A 320 -32.79 -13.72 30.96
CA GLN A 320 -33.28 -13.50 32.33
C GLN A 320 -33.70 -14.81 33.01
N GLU A 321 -34.22 -15.78 32.27
CA GLU A 321 -34.56 -17.13 32.75
C GLU A 321 -33.30 -17.93 33.15
N ASP A 322 -32.24 -17.89 32.36
CA ASP A 322 -30.97 -18.58 32.68
C ASP A 322 -30.30 -18.00 33.94
N PHE A 323 -30.38 -16.68 34.14
CA PHE A 323 -29.85 -16.01 35.35
C PHE A 323 -30.69 -16.25 36.61
N SER A 324 -31.99 -16.54 36.47
CA SER A 324 -32.88 -16.84 37.61
C SER A 324 -32.86 -18.32 37.98
N ALA A 325 -32.54 -19.23 37.05
CA ALA A 325 -32.32 -20.65 37.32
C ALA A 325 -30.96 -20.99 37.96
N MET A 326 -30.01 -20.04 37.98
CA MET A 326 -28.69 -20.17 38.63
C MET A 326 -28.66 -19.64 40.09
N ARG A 327 -29.76 -19.09 40.61
CA ARG A 327 -29.93 -18.71 42.03
C ARG A 327 -30.67 -19.78 42.80
#